data_AF-A0A3S0PM45-F1
#
_entry.id   AF-A0A3S0PM45-F1
#
_cell.length_a   1.000
_cell.length_b   1.000
_cell.length_c   1.000
_cell.angle_alpha   90.00
_cell.angle_beta   90.00
_cell.angle_gamma   90.00
#
_symmetry.space_group_name_H-M   'P 1'
#
loop_
_entity.id
_entity.type
_entity.pdbx_description
1 polymer ?
#
loop_
_entity_poly.entity_id
_entity_poly.type
_entity_poly.pdbx_seq_one_letter_code
_entity_poly.pdbx_strand_id
1 'polypeptide(L)'
;MRTRLLALSVLGVAVALAGCHHGARQDSKQGVTDMASFETFIGTHPSQEEFKKTYPHVQLMLPGSVSTMEIRYDNTRFFPSLDAQGHIVGGDFH
;
A
#
# COMPACT_ATOMS: atom_id res chain seq x y z
N MET A 1 0.72 -59.73 -36.72
CA MET A 1 1.63 -59.94 -35.58
C MET A 1 2.13 -58.58 -35.11
N ARG A 2 2.05 -58.33 -33.78
CA ARG A 2 3.01 -57.52 -32.99
C ARG A 2 3.31 -56.14 -33.59
N THR A 3 2.79 -55.00 -33.13
CA THR A 3 3.02 -54.41 -31.81
C THR A 3 2.31 -53.05 -31.85
N ARG A 4 1.19 -52.86 -31.14
CA ARG A 4 0.61 -51.52 -30.90
C ARG A 4 0.09 -51.39 -29.46
N LEU A 5 0.80 -52.05 -28.54
CA LEU A 5 0.81 -51.75 -27.12
C LEU A 5 2.10 -50.96 -26.91
N LEU A 6 2.01 -49.67 -26.60
CA LEU A 6 3.05 -48.75 -26.10
C LEU A 6 2.89 -47.37 -26.75
N ALA A 7 1.95 -46.56 -26.28
CA ALA A 7 2.04 -45.10 -26.35
C ALA A 7 0.99 -44.44 -25.43
N LEU A 8 0.77 -45.01 -24.25
CA LEU A 8 -0.09 -44.43 -23.20
C LEU A 8 0.73 -43.60 -22.19
N SER A 9 1.95 -43.21 -22.57
CA SER A 9 2.97 -42.70 -21.64
C SER A 9 3.52 -41.31 -21.99
N VAL A 10 2.75 -40.47 -22.71
CA VAL A 10 3.12 -39.04 -22.94
C VAL A 10 2.17 -38.08 -22.21
N LEU A 11 1.41 -38.58 -21.23
CA LEU A 11 0.53 -37.78 -20.39
C LEU A 11 1.18 -37.58 -19.01
N GLY A 12 2.25 -36.77 -18.90
CA GLY A 12 2.93 -36.64 -17.61
C GLY A 12 4.00 -35.57 -17.41
N VAL A 13 4.43 -34.84 -18.45
CA VAL A 13 5.57 -33.88 -18.30
C VAL A 13 5.24 -32.50 -18.86
N ALA A 14 4.09 -31.94 -18.49
CA ALA A 14 3.74 -30.54 -18.81
C ALA A 14 3.14 -29.75 -17.63
N VAL A 15 3.17 -30.30 -16.40
CA VAL A 15 2.65 -29.62 -15.19
C VAL A 15 3.79 -29.26 -14.22
N ALA A 16 4.98 -28.93 -14.75
CA ALA A 16 6.15 -28.59 -13.93
C ALA A 16 6.69 -27.16 -14.18
N LEU A 17 6.01 -26.34 -15.00
CA LEU A 17 6.47 -24.98 -15.34
C LEU A 17 5.57 -23.86 -14.80
N ALA A 18 4.52 -24.17 -14.04
CA ALA A 18 3.62 -23.17 -13.43
C ALA A 18 4.05 -22.73 -12.01
N GLY A 19 5.32 -22.94 -11.64
CA GLY A 19 5.85 -22.64 -10.30
C GLY A 19 6.38 -21.23 -10.11
N CYS A 20 6.41 -20.39 -11.14
CA CYS A 20 6.82 -18.99 -11.03
C CYS A 20 5.62 -18.04 -11.06
N HIS A 21 4.60 -18.30 -10.24
CA HIS A 21 3.90 -17.18 -9.66
C HIS A 21 4.86 -16.54 -8.65
N HIS A 22 5.69 -15.60 -9.14
CA HIS A 22 6.02 -14.42 -8.36
C HIS A 22 4.66 -13.84 -7.98
N GLY A 23 4.11 -14.31 -6.86
CA GLY A 23 3.13 -13.56 -6.12
C GLY A 23 3.87 -12.29 -5.76
N ALA A 24 3.77 -11.28 -6.62
CA ALA A 24 4.01 -9.91 -6.21
C ALA A 24 3.08 -9.73 -5.03
N ARG A 25 3.64 -9.89 -3.83
CA ARG A 25 2.98 -9.52 -2.60
C ARG A 25 2.60 -8.07 -2.85
N GLN A 26 1.32 -7.80 -3.08
CA GLN A 26 0.82 -6.44 -3.02
C GLN A 26 0.93 -6.02 -1.56
N ASP A 27 2.14 -5.72 -1.10
CA ASP A 27 2.35 -4.81 0.03
C ASP A 27 2.02 -3.42 -0.50
N SER A 28 0.74 -3.15 -0.73
CA SER A 28 0.27 -1.86 -1.24
C SER A 28 -0.27 -1.00 -0.10
N LYS A 29 0.42 -0.97 1.05
CA LYS A 29 0.49 0.24 1.86
C LYS A 29 1.58 1.11 1.26
N GLN A 30 1.28 1.78 0.16
CA GLN A 30 2.18 2.77 -0.40
C GLN A 30 2.01 4.05 0.42
N GLY A 31 3.00 4.37 1.24
CA GLY A 31 3.09 5.68 1.87
C GLY A 31 3.41 6.76 0.85
N VAL A 32 3.58 8.00 1.31
CA VAL A 32 3.91 9.13 0.45
C VAL A 32 5.34 8.98 -0.08
N THR A 33 5.48 8.95 -1.41
CA THR A 33 6.77 8.88 -2.11
C THR A 33 7.20 10.24 -2.68
N ASP A 34 6.24 11.05 -3.14
CA ASP A 34 6.48 12.42 -3.59
C ASP A 34 6.11 13.40 -2.48
N MET A 35 7.13 13.78 -1.70
CA MET A 35 6.97 14.70 -0.58
C MET A 35 6.65 16.13 -1.02
N ALA A 36 7.12 16.58 -2.19
CA ALA A 36 6.87 17.94 -2.67
C ALA A 36 5.39 18.13 -3.06
N SER A 37 4.82 17.14 -3.74
CA SER A 37 3.37 17.14 -4.04
C SER A 37 2.54 17.05 -2.77
N PHE A 38 2.98 16.27 -1.79
CA PHE A 38 2.32 16.18 -0.48
C PHE A 38 2.34 17.50 0.27
N GLU A 39 3.50 18.15 0.41
CA GLU A 39 3.62 19.46 1.07
C GLU A 39 2.75 20.52 0.37
N THR A 40 2.72 20.52 -0.97
CA THR A 40 1.84 21.41 -1.74
C THR A 40 0.37 21.16 -1.43
N PHE A 41 -0.05 19.89 -1.34
CA PHE A 41 -1.41 19.52 -0.96
C PHE A 41 -1.74 19.92 0.47
N ILE A 42 -0.86 19.71 1.44
CA ILE A 42 -1.08 20.16 2.81
C ILE A 42 -1.20 21.69 2.89
N GLY A 43 -0.42 22.41 2.07
CA GLY A 43 -0.49 23.87 1.95
C GLY A 43 -1.82 24.43 1.46
N THR A 44 -2.73 23.61 0.92
CA THR A 44 -4.10 24.04 0.57
C THR A 44 -5.06 24.00 1.76
N HIS A 45 -4.57 23.57 2.92
CA HIS A 45 -5.35 23.33 4.14
C HIS A 45 -6.55 22.38 3.93
N PRO A 46 -6.30 21.13 3.49
CA PRO A 46 -7.36 20.20 3.16
C PRO A 46 -8.14 19.76 4.40
N SER A 47 -9.42 19.47 4.22
CA SER A 47 -10.22 18.73 5.19
C SER A 47 -9.71 17.29 5.34
N GLN A 48 -10.11 16.64 6.44
CA GLN A 48 -9.83 15.22 6.65
C GLN A 48 -10.39 14.33 5.51
N GLU A 49 -11.56 14.67 4.97
CA GLU A 49 -12.20 13.90 3.90
C GLU A 49 -11.38 14.00 2.61
N GLU A 50 -10.96 15.20 2.24
CA GLU A 50 -10.09 15.43 1.08
C GLU A 50 -8.75 14.72 1.23
N PHE A 51 -8.15 14.74 2.42
CA PHE A 51 -6.92 13.99 2.69
C PHE A 51 -7.12 12.49 2.44
N LYS A 52 -8.18 11.88 2.99
CA LYS A 52 -8.45 10.44 2.82
C LYS A 52 -8.74 10.08 1.35
N LYS A 53 -9.31 11.00 0.59
CA LYS A 53 -9.57 10.81 -0.84
C LYS A 53 -8.27 10.86 -1.66
N THR A 54 -7.38 11.80 -1.35
CA THR A 54 -6.11 11.99 -2.08
C THR A 54 -5.05 10.97 -1.69
N TYR A 55 -4.95 10.63 -0.40
CA TYR A 55 -3.96 9.70 0.15
C TYR A 55 -4.64 8.54 0.91
N PRO A 56 -5.38 7.67 0.22
CA PRO A 56 -6.21 6.63 0.85
C PRO A 56 -5.40 5.55 1.58
N HIS A 57 -4.10 5.43 1.30
CA HIS A 57 -3.20 4.45 1.91
C HIS A 57 -2.42 5.01 3.11
N VAL A 58 -2.51 6.32 3.36
CA VAL A 58 -1.85 6.97 4.49
C VAL A 58 -2.80 6.98 5.68
N GLN A 59 -2.36 6.40 6.79
CA GLN A 59 -3.08 6.42 8.05
C GLN A 59 -3.01 7.84 8.65
N LEU A 60 -4.14 8.54 8.65
CA LEU A 60 -4.25 9.86 9.28
C LEU A 60 -4.54 9.73 10.79
N MET A 61 -3.58 10.12 11.62
CA MET A 61 -3.60 9.99 13.08
C MET A 61 -4.08 11.28 13.74
N LEU A 62 -5.40 11.51 13.78
CA LEU A 62 -5.95 12.72 14.38
C LEU A 62 -5.53 12.92 15.85
N PRO A 63 -5.48 14.17 16.35
CA PRO A 63 -5.24 14.46 17.76
C PRO A 63 -6.13 13.62 18.69
N GLY A 64 -5.53 12.97 19.68
CA GLY A 64 -6.22 12.07 20.62
C GLY A 64 -6.37 10.62 20.15
N SER A 65 -5.94 10.29 18.93
CA SER A 65 -5.88 8.90 18.47
C SER A 65 -4.87 8.10 19.29
N VAL A 66 -5.23 6.86 19.63
CA VAL A 66 -4.34 5.93 20.33
C VAL A 66 -3.49 5.19 19.32
N SER A 67 -2.17 5.16 19.52
CA SER A 67 -1.23 4.33 18.75
C SER A 67 -0.22 3.63 19.65
N THR A 68 0.36 2.56 19.14
CA THR A 68 1.54 1.90 19.71
C THR A 68 2.79 2.75 19.46
N MET A 69 3.82 2.57 20.30
CA MET A 69 5.15 3.18 20.15
C MET A 69 5.97 2.44 19.07
N GLU A 70 5.47 2.48 17.84
CA GLU A 70 6.15 1.91 16.67
C GLU A 70 6.80 3.04 15.88
N ILE A 71 8.05 2.83 15.45
CA ILE A 71 8.76 3.75 14.56
C ILE A 71 8.57 3.28 13.12
N ARG A 72 8.13 4.16 12.22
CA ARG A 72 7.94 3.86 10.78
C ARG A 72 8.65 4.89 9.92
N TYR A 73 9.34 4.40 8.88
CA TYR A 73 10.07 5.25 7.92
C TYR A 73 9.49 5.17 6.50
N ASP A 74 8.30 4.61 6.36
CA ASP A 74 7.66 4.33 5.08
C ASP A 74 6.61 5.38 4.68
N ASN A 75 6.48 6.47 5.45
CA ASN A 75 5.49 7.54 5.26
C ASN A 75 4.04 7.02 5.16
N THR A 76 3.72 5.90 5.82
CA THR A 76 2.36 5.34 5.82
C THR A 76 1.48 5.91 6.92
N ARG A 77 2.01 6.75 7.81
CA ARG A 77 1.29 7.30 8.97
C ARG A 77 1.62 8.77 9.20
N PHE A 78 0.60 9.61 9.07
CA PHE A 78 0.73 11.06 9.18
C PHE A 78 -0.02 11.58 10.42
N PHE A 79 0.62 12.45 11.18
CA PHE A 79 0.09 13.09 12.39
C PHE A 79 -0.21 14.57 12.09
N PRO A 80 -1.45 14.93 11.73
CA PRO A 80 -1.78 16.28 11.29
C PRO A 80 -1.85 17.25 12.46
N SER A 81 -1.41 18.48 12.21
CA SER A 81 -1.83 19.66 12.97
C SER A 81 -3.09 20.23 12.34
N LEU A 82 -4.08 20.57 13.16
CA LEU A 82 -5.38 21.05 12.71
C LEU A 82 -5.61 22.51 13.12
N ASP A 83 -6.31 23.28 12.29
CA ASP A 83 -6.86 24.58 12.68
C ASP A 83 -8.11 24.44 13.56
N ALA A 84 -8.70 25.58 13.93
CA ALA A 84 -9.92 25.61 14.76
C ALA A 84 -11.17 25.05 14.03
N GLN A 85 -11.12 24.93 12.71
CA GLN A 85 -12.19 24.39 11.87
C GLN A 85 -11.98 22.90 11.54
N GLY A 86 -10.83 22.33 11.90
CA GLY A 86 -10.47 20.94 11.65
C GLY A 86 -9.80 20.69 10.30
N HIS A 87 -9.35 21.73 9.59
CA HIS A 87 -8.51 21.57 8.41
C HIS A 87 -7.07 21.29 8.78
N ILE A 88 -6.38 20.52 7.94
CA ILE A 88 -4.99 20.14 8.15
C ILE A 88 -4.10 21.30 7.72
N VAL A 89 -3.36 21.90 8.67
CA VAL A 89 -2.43 23.02 8.40
C VAL A 89 -0.95 22.61 8.41
N GLY A 90 -0.67 21.34 8.69
CA GLY A 90 0.68 20.81 8.79
C GLY A 90 0.67 19.43 9.45
N GLY A 91 1.83 18.97 9.90
CA GLY A 91 2.01 17.70 10.58
C GLY A 91 3.28 16.97 10.14
N ASP A 92 3.48 15.77 10.69
CA ASP A 92 4.70 15.00 10.50
C ASP A 92 4.43 13.51 10.29
N PHE A 93 5.39 12.83 9.66
CA PHE A 93 5.46 11.37 9.59
C PHE A 93 6.34 10.84 10.74
N HIS A 94 5.91 9.74 11.39
CA HIS A 94 6.63 9.05 12.48
C HIS A 94 6.47 7.53 12.41
#